data_AF-A0A524H0Z1-F1
#
_entry.id   AF-A0A524H0Z1-F1
#
_cell.length_a   1.000
_cell.length_b   1.000
_cell.length_c   1.000
_cell.angle_alpha   90.00
_cell.angle_beta   90.00
_cell.angle_gamma   90.00
#
_symmetry.space_group_name_H-M   'P 1'
#
loop_
_entity.id
_entity.type
_entity.pdbx_description
1 polymer ?
#
loop_
_entity_poly.entity_id
_entity_poly.type
_entity_poly.pdbx_seq_one_letter_code
_entity_poly.pdbx_strand_id
1 'polypeptide(L)'
;PHILVVNKADLKNPALKAFHELQGVAGLSGAREDGWTPALIPVSALEGWGQDQLVSALEAHYRFLSAGDLEKRRRGHRIQWTYLLFLERFGSHGAERLGGEERIFERLYGLDVSNPFSALQELAQDMDRT
;
A
#
# COMPACT_ATOMS: atom_id res chain seq x y z
N PRO A 1 -3.23 5.39 8.20
CA PRO A 1 -2.13 4.44 8.50
C PRO A 1 -2.71 3.15 9.10
N HIS A 2 -2.06 2.00 8.90
CA HIS A 2 -2.49 0.71 9.49
C HIS A 2 -1.81 0.43 10.84
N ILE A 3 -0.53 0.81 10.96
CA ILE A 3 0.26 0.74 12.18
C ILE A 3 1.09 2.03 12.24
N LEU A 4 1.17 2.63 13.41
CA LEU A 4 2.01 3.78 13.71
C LEU A 4 3.10 3.35 14.68
N VAL A 5 4.33 3.77 14.41
CA VAL A 5 5.50 3.40 15.20
C VAL A 5 6.25 4.66 15.59
N VAL A 6 6.49 4.83 16.90
CA VAL A 6 7.36 5.89 17.43
C VAL A 6 8.71 5.27 17.73
N ASN A 7 9.66 5.42 16.79
CA ASN A 7 11.02 4.94 16.97
C ASN A 7 11.85 5.90 17.84
N LYS A 8 12.99 5.42 18.35
CA LYS A 8 13.90 6.10 19.27
C LYS A 8 13.26 6.41 20.63
N ALA A 9 12.42 5.50 21.11
CA ALA A 9 11.72 5.69 22.37
C ALA A 9 12.63 5.64 23.61
N ASP A 10 13.88 5.22 23.44
CA ASP A 10 15.00 5.41 24.39
C ASP A 10 15.29 6.89 24.71
N LEU A 11 14.91 7.83 23.83
CA LEU A 11 15.11 9.27 24.05
C LEU A 11 14.20 9.88 25.13
N LYS A 12 13.32 9.09 25.76
CA LYS A 12 12.41 9.51 26.85
C LYS A 12 11.46 10.64 26.43
N ASN A 13 11.65 11.86 26.96
CA ASN A 13 10.65 12.94 26.89
C ASN A 13 10.22 13.32 25.46
N PRO A 14 11.13 13.51 24.49
CA PRO A 14 10.74 13.72 23.08
C PRO A 14 9.88 12.60 22.51
N ALA A 15 10.23 11.34 22.77
CA ALA A 15 9.48 10.19 22.24
C ALA A 15 8.11 10.04 22.91
N LEU A 16 8.05 10.25 24.24
CA LEU A 16 6.79 10.23 24.98
C LEU A 16 5.84 11.33 24.51
N LYS A 17 6.37 12.53 24.24
CA LYS A 17 5.59 13.64 23.67
C LYS A 17 5.02 13.26 22.30
N ALA A 18 5.86 12.76 21.39
CA ALA A 18 5.41 12.32 20.07
C ALA A 18 4.37 11.20 20.16
N PHE A 19 4.55 10.26 21.10
CA PHE A 19 3.58 9.19 21.34
C PHE A 19 2.22 9.75 21.79
N HIS A 20 2.17 10.65 22.77
CA HIS A 20 0.91 11.24 23.22
C HIS A 20 0.23 12.09 22.14
N GLU A 21 0.99 12.84 21.34
CA GLU A 21 0.46 13.60 20.21
C GLU A 21 -0.22 12.66 19.19
N LEU A 22 0.45 11.58 18.81
CA LEU A 22 -0.09 10.58 17.89
C LEU A 22 -1.25 9.79 18.51
N GLN A 23 -1.21 9.52 19.81
CA GLN A 23 -2.28 8.82 20.53
C GLN A 23 -3.56 9.65 20.51
N GLY A 24 -3.46 10.97 20.70
CA GLY A 24 -4.59 11.89 20.58
C GLY A 24 -5.20 11.86 19.18
N VAL A 25 -4.38 11.95 18.13
CA VAL A 25 -4.84 11.91 16.74
C VAL A 25 -5.47 10.56 16.38
N ALA A 26 -4.82 9.45 16.76
CA ALA A 26 -5.32 8.11 16.49
C ALA A 26 -6.62 7.82 17.27
N GLY A 27 -6.69 8.21 18.54
CA GLY A 27 -7.89 8.06 19.38
C GLY A 27 -9.09 8.85 18.87
N LEU A 28 -8.87 10.02 18.28
CA LEU A 28 -9.92 10.83 17.63
C LEU A 28 -10.36 10.25 16.28
N SER A 29 -9.51 9.50 15.58
CA SER A 29 -9.78 8.97 14.24
C SER A 29 -10.64 7.68 14.23
N GLY A 30 -10.79 7.02 15.39
CA GLY A 30 -11.59 5.80 15.51
C GLY A 30 -11.07 4.61 14.68
N ALA A 31 -11.89 3.56 14.56
CA ALA A 31 -11.63 2.47 13.63
C ALA A 31 -11.70 3.01 12.19
N ARG A 32 -10.82 2.51 11.33
CA ARG A 32 -10.86 2.81 9.89
C ARG A 32 -12.17 2.31 9.29
N GLU A 33 -12.50 2.80 8.10
CA GLU A 33 -13.68 2.35 7.34
C GLU A 33 -13.72 0.83 7.11
N ASP A 34 -12.56 0.18 7.03
CA ASP A 34 -12.48 -1.28 6.91
C ASP A 34 -12.67 -2.02 8.24
N GLY A 35 -12.87 -1.31 9.35
CA GLY A 35 -13.02 -1.86 10.69
C GLY A 35 -11.69 -2.12 11.41
N TRP A 36 -10.55 -1.83 10.78
CA TRP A 36 -9.25 -1.96 11.42
C TRP A 36 -8.97 -0.80 12.37
N THR A 37 -8.57 -1.11 13.60
CA THR A 37 -8.09 -0.11 14.57
C THR A 37 -6.56 -0.02 14.49
N PRO A 38 -5.98 1.12 14.07
CA PRO A 38 -4.54 1.26 13.98
C PRO A 38 -3.84 1.11 15.34
N ALA A 39 -2.77 0.30 15.38
CA ALA A 39 -1.92 0.20 16.57
C ALA A 39 -0.90 1.36 16.61
N LEU A 40 -0.61 1.88 17.80
CA LEU A 40 0.47 2.85 18.05
C LEU A 40 1.49 2.20 18.99
N ILE A 41 2.72 2.02 18.52
CA ILE A 41 3.75 1.22 19.20
C ILE A 41 5.02 2.04 19.38
N PRO A 42 5.50 2.26 20.61
CA PRO A 42 6.83 2.81 20.84
C PRO A 42 7.88 1.71 20.64
N VAL A 43 8.99 2.04 19.99
CA VAL A 43 10.10 1.11 19.78
C VAL A 43 11.44 1.83 19.99
N SER A 44 12.44 1.08 20.46
CA SER A 44 13.85 1.48 20.32
C SER A 44 14.57 0.45 19.47
N ALA A 45 14.86 0.81 18.22
CA ALA A 45 15.71 0.00 17.37
C ALA A 45 17.16 -0.08 17.90
N LEU A 46 17.62 0.95 18.62
CA LEU A 46 18.98 1.00 19.18
C LEU A 46 19.12 0.07 20.39
N GLU A 47 18.16 0.11 21.32
CA GLU A 47 18.17 -0.72 22.52
C GLU A 47 17.53 -2.10 22.30
N GLY A 48 16.92 -2.33 21.13
CA GLY A 48 16.42 -3.64 20.71
C GLY A 48 15.13 -4.06 21.43
N TRP A 49 14.20 -3.13 21.66
CA TRP A 49 12.89 -3.44 22.25
C TRP A 49 11.72 -2.85 21.44
N GLY A 50 10.55 -3.48 21.59
CA GLY A 50 9.31 -3.11 20.90
C GLY A 50 9.10 -3.81 19.55
N GLN A 51 10.12 -4.51 19.02
CA GLN A 51 9.99 -5.28 17.77
C GLN A 51 8.97 -6.42 17.89
N ASP A 52 8.90 -7.14 19.01
CA ASP A 52 7.97 -8.26 19.17
C ASP A 52 6.52 -7.78 19.15
N GLN A 53 6.27 -6.61 19.75
CA GLN A 53 4.96 -5.96 19.70
C GLN A 53 4.63 -5.50 18.27
N LEU A 54 5.61 -4.94 17.56
CA LEU A 54 5.45 -4.55 16.16
C LEU A 54 5.14 -5.76 15.26
N VAL A 55 5.87 -6.88 15.41
CA VAL A 55 5.62 -8.13 14.69
C VAL A 55 4.22 -8.65 15.00
N SER A 56 3.83 -8.69 16.27
CA SER A 56 2.49 -9.13 16.69
C SER A 56 1.38 -8.28 16.04
N ALA A 57 1.57 -6.96 15.95
CA ALA A 57 0.63 -6.06 15.30
C ALA A 57 0.58 -6.26 13.78
N LEU A 58 1.73 -6.50 13.13
CA LEU A 58 1.81 -6.83 11.71
C LEU A 58 1.07 -8.14 11.41
N GLU A 59 1.26 -9.18 12.22
CA GLU A 59 0.56 -10.46 12.07
C GLU A 59 -0.94 -10.32 12.27
N ALA A 60 -1.37 -9.58 13.29
CA ALA A 60 -2.79 -9.30 13.53
C ALA A 60 -3.42 -8.59 12.34
N HIS A 61 -2.72 -7.60 11.78
CA HIS A 61 -3.17 -6.89 10.59
C HIS A 61 -3.20 -7.79 9.35
N TYR A 62 -2.19 -8.65 9.18
CA TYR A 62 -2.16 -9.63 8.10
C TYR A 62 -3.33 -10.61 8.19
N ARG A 63 -3.64 -11.13 9.38
CA ARG A 63 -4.81 -12.00 9.62
C ARG A 63 -6.11 -11.26 9.31
N PHE A 64 -6.25 -10.02 9.76
CA PHE A 64 -7.41 -9.18 9.46
C PHE A 64 -7.61 -8.99 7.95
N LEU A 65 -6.55 -8.63 7.22
CA LEU A 65 -6.63 -8.46 5.77
C LEU A 65 -6.93 -9.78 5.05
N SER A 66 -6.30 -10.87 5.49
CA SER A 66 -6.45 -12.20 4.88
C SER A 66 -7.86 -12.78 5.09
N ALA A 67 -8.55 -12.37 6.16
CA ALA A 67 -9.96 -12.70 6.38
C ALA A 67 -10.91 -11.91 5.45
N GLY A 68 -10.41 -10.85 4.82
CA GLY A 68 -11.14 -10.05 3.82
C GLY A 68 -10.56 -10.19 2.42
N ASP A 69 -10.65 -9.10 1.66
CA ASP A 69 -10.34 -9.05 0.23
C ASP A 69 -8.84 -8.82 -0.09
N LEU A 70 -7.90 -9.44 0.64
CA LEU A 70 -6.46 -9.18 0.47
C LEU A 70 -5.98 -9.40 -0.97
N GLU A 71 -6.37 -10.51 -1.61
CA GLU A 71 -5.91 -10.79 -2.98
C GLU A 71 -6.55 -9.84 -4.00
N LYS A 72 -7.80 -9.44 -3.80
CA LYS A 72 -8.46 -8.43 -4.64
C LYS A 72 -7.76 -7.07 -4.52
N ARG A 73 -7.39 -6.65 -3.30
CA ARG A 73 -6.61 -5.43 -3.06
C ARG A 73 -5.24 -5.52 -3.74
N ARG A 74 -4.53 -6.64 -3.60
CA ARG A 74 -3.24 -6.88 -4.26
C ARG A 74 -3.36 -6.81 -5.77
N ARG A 75 -4.38 -7.45 -6.36
CA ARG A 75 -4.64 -7.38 -7.80
C ARG A 75 -4.90 -5.95 -8.24
N GLY A 76 -5.74 -5.21 -7.54
CA GLY A 76 -5.99 -3.79 -7.82
C GLY A 76 -4.71 -2.94 -7.82
N HIS A 77 -3.83 -3.14 -6.82
CA HIS A 77 -2.53 -2.47 -6.78
C HIS A 77 -1.62 -2.86 -7.95
N ARG A 78 -1.60 -4.14 -8.36
CA ARG A 78 -0.81 -4.59 -9.53
C ARG A 78 -1.32 -3.96 -10.83
N ILE A 79 -2.63 -3.87 -11.02
CA ILE A 79 -3.25 -3.16 -12.16
C ILE A 79 -2.82 -1.69 -12.15
N GLN A 80 -3.02 -0.99 -11.02
CA GLN A 80 -2.66 0.42 -10.89
C GLN A 80 -1.18 0.65 -11.17
N TRP A 81 -0.31 -0.19 -10.61
CA TRP A 81 1.13 -0.08 -10.84
C TRP A 81 1.48 -0.34 -12.31
N THR A 82 0.88 -1.35 -12.94
CA THR A 82 1.11 -1.61 -14.38
C THR A 82 0.75 -0.39 -15.22
N TYR A 83 -0.37 0.26 -14.92
CA TYR A 83 -0.77 1.51 -15.58
C TYR A 83 0.23 2.65 -15.35
N LEU A 84 0.71 2.84 -14.11
CA LEU A 84 1.73 3.86 -13.81
C LEU A 84 3.05 3.59 -14.56
N LEU A 85 3.50 2.33 -14.65
CA LEU A 85 4.67 1.96 -15.44
C LEU A 85 4.46 2.21 -16.93
N PHE A 86 3.24 1.99 -17.43
CA PHE A 86 2.89 2.31 -18.81
C PHE A 86 2.98 3.81 -19.07
N LEU A 87 2.41 4.64 -18.19
CA LEU A 87 2.50 6.10 -18.30
C LEU A 87 3.93 6.61 -18.18
N GLU A 88 4.73 6.04 -17.28
CA GLU A 88 6.15 6.38 -17.14
C GLU A 88 6.92 6.11 -18.45
N ARG A 89 6.58 5.01 -19.14
CA ARG A 89 7.29 4.58 -20.36
C ARG A 89 6.80 5.27 -21.63
N PHE A 90 5.49 5.48 -21.78
CA PHE A 90 4.87 5.91 -23.05
C PHE A 90 4.15 7.26 -22.95
N GLY A 91 4.01 7.81 -21.75
CA GLY A 91 3.35 9.10 -21.51
C GLY A 91 1.87 9.12 -21.87
N SER A 92 1.30 10.32 -21.85
CA SER A 92 -0.10 10.55 -22.25
C SER A 92 -0.36 10.19 -23.71
N HIS A 93 0.61 10.44 -24.59
CA HIS A 93 0.47 10.11 -26.02
C HIS A 93 0.29 8.60 -26.24
N GLY A 94 1.06 7.76 -25.53
CA GLY A 94 0.87 6.31 -25.57
C GLY A 94 -0.50 5.88 -25.03
N ALA A 95 -0.97 6.56 -23.98
CA ALA A 95 -2.28 6.28 -23.42
C ALA A 95 -3.42 6.61 -24.40
N GLU A 96 -3.34 7.76 -25.09
CA GLU A 96 -4.29 8.16 -26.12
C GLU A 96 -4.33 7.17 -27.29
N ARG A 97 -3.17 6.67 -27.74
CA ARG A 97 -3.11 5.64 -28.80
C ARG A 97 -3.84 4.35 -28.44
N LEU A 98 -3.84 3.98 -27.17
CA LEU A 98 -4.59 2.80 -26.68
C LEU A 98 -6.07 3.09 -26.36
N GLY A 99 -6.56 4.27 -26.71
CA GLY A 99 -7.96 4.68 -26.50
C GLY A 99 -8.23 5.34 -25.14
N GLY A 100 -7.18 5.78 -24.44
CA GLY A 100 -7.27 6.49 -23.17
C GLY A 100 -7.22 5.59 -21.93
N GLU A 101 -7.23 6.23 -20.77
CA GLU A 101 -7.07 5.59 -19.45
C GLU A 101 -8.10 4.49 -19.19
N GLU A 102 -9.38 4.76 -19.41
CA GLU A 102 -10.47 3.81 -19.18
C GLU A 102 -10.28 2.52 -19.98
N ARG A 103 -9.92 2.64 -21.27
CA ARG A 103 -9.65 1.50 -22.14
C ARG A 103 -8.44 0.68 -21.70
N ILE A 104 -7.42 1.32 -21.16
CA ILE A 104 -6.24 0.61 -20.65
C ILE A 104 -6.59 -0.17 -19.38
N PHE A 105 -7.37 0.44 -18.47
CA PHE A 105 -7.84 -0.26 -17.29
C PHE A 105 -8.75 -1.45 -17.63
N GLU A 106 -9.69 -1.30 -18.57
CA GLU A 106 -10.50 -2.42 -19.07
C GLU A 106 -9.64 -3.60 -19.52
N ARG A 107 -8.59 -3.34 -20.30
CA ARG A 107 -7.63 -4.36 -20.74
C ARG A 107 -6.92 -4.99 -19.56
N LEU A 108 -6.32 -4.19 -18.67
CA LEU A 108 -5.60 -4.68 -17.50
C LEU A 108 -6.49 -5.51 -16.56
N TYR A 109 -7.78 -5.20 -16.46
CA TYR A 109 -8.74 -6.04 -15.73
C TYR A 109 -8.96 -7.41 -16.38
N GLY A 110 -8.76 -7.56 -17.68
CA GLY A 110 -8.81 -8.82 -18.41
C GLY A 110 -7.50 -9.63 -18.42
N LEU A 111 -6.36 -9.01 -18.08
CA LEU A 111 -5.05 -9.66 -18.11
C LEU A 111 -4.70 -10.39 -16.81
N ASP A 112 -3.78 -11.36 -16.93
CA ASP A 112 -3.02 -11.84 -15.77
C ASP A 112 -1.94 -10.82 -15.40
N VAL A 113 -2.22 -10.06 -14.35
CA VAL A 113 -1.32 -9.05 -13.78
C VAL A 113 -0.53 -9.60 -12.59
N SER A 114 -0.33 -10.91 -12.50
CA SER A 114 0.56 -11.53 -11.50
C SER A 114 1.99 -10.96 -11.59
N ASN A 115 2.46 -10.70 -12.82
CA ASN A 115 3.69 -9.97 -13.13
C ASN A 115 3.37 -8.67 -13.89
N PRO A 116 3.52 -7.48 -13.26
CA PRO A 116 3.27 -6.19 -13.90
C PRO A 116 4.06 -5.95 -15.19
N PHE A 117 5.29 -6.48 -15.29
CA PHE A 117 6.13 -6.26 -16.48
C PHE A 117 5.63 -7.05 -17.70
N SER A 118 5.06 -8.24 -17.48
CA SER A 118 4.45 -9.02 -18.56
C SER A 118 3.19 -8.33 -19.09
N ALA A 119 2.33 -7.83 -18.19
CA ALA A 119 1.15 -7.06 -18.59
C ALA A 119 1.52 -5.73 -19.30
N LEU A 120 2.58 -5.05 -18.85
CA LEU A 120 3.12 -3.88 -19.55
C LEU A 120 3.61 -4.21 -20.96
N GLN A 121 4.28 -5.35 -21.13
CA GLN A 121 4.76 -5.79 -22.44
C GLN A 121 3.59 -6.09 -23.39
N GLU A 122 2.50 -6.65 -22.88
CA GLU A 122 1.30 -6.89 -23.66
C GLU A 122 0.64 -5.59 -24.13
N LEU A 123 0.51 -4.60 -23.24
CA LEU A 123 0.06 -3.25 -23.62
C LEU A 123 0.96 -2.59 -24.67
N ALA A 124 2.29 -2.77 -24.56
CA ALA A 124 3.23 -2.24 -25.53
C ALA A 124 3.07 -2.90 -26.91
N GLN A 125 2.88 -4.22 -26.96
CA GLN A 125 2.62 -4.94 -28.21
C GLN A 125 1.30 -4.51 -28.87
N ASP A 126 0.28 -4.22 -28.08
CA ASP A 126 -0.99 -3.68 -28.59
C ASP A 126 -0.82 -2.28 -29.18
N MET A 127 0.02 -1.44 -28.56
CA MET A 127 0.32 -0.10 -29.08
C MET A 127 1.03 -0.16 -30.43
N ASP A 128 1.93 -1.14 -30.63
CA ASP A 128 2.63 -1.35 -31.91
C ASP A 128 1.72 -1.88 -33.02
N ARG A 129 0.58 -2.49 -32.67
CA ARG A 129 -0.42 -3.02 -33.61
C ARG A 129 -1.50 -2.00 -34.02
N THR A 130 -1.56 -0.86 -33.35
CA THR A 130 -2.57 0.20 -33.52
C THR A 130 -1.98 1.38 -34.27
#